data_AF-A0A7K0CPI8-F1
#
_entry.id   AF-A0A7K0CPI8-F1
#
_cell.length_a   1.000
_cell.length_b   1.000
_cell.length_c   1.000
_cell.angle_alpha   90.00
_cell.angle_beta   90.00
_cell.angle_gamma   90.00
#
_symmetry.space_group_name_H-M   'P 1'
#
loop_
_entity.id
_entity.type
_entity.pdbx_description
1 polymer ?
#
loop_
_entity_poly.entity_id
_entity_poly.type
_entity_poly.pdbx_seq_one_letter_code
_entity_poly.pdbx_strand_id
1 'polypeptide(L)'
;MTDPQPRPGPDSRGDDETTSSNGRPDSNRTWQSLTNLGAPPPTADMSPSAPPRTEPDPIPLQHAMTDRVAPPLPIPSLQGAGTETAPVSGVKIGVWGASGSGKTTFIGAMPIAAVQQGQRGRVNWVISGLDHSSREFLNDSVDQMVTERQFPQATRAQRDIRWAFTGEEPATRAFRSPRQINFALEVLDLPGEAFNPRSNQVSEELHEQAVAHLAGCDGLIYLFDPLLDANQQTESIRYFYGMANQMTARVRDEGRLHRGRLPHYIAVCITKFDHPHVFEPALQARWVTQEGTGAIPYVPEHLAEGFFNWICDTFRGASARLVRDALHTFFHADRMSFHASSAIGFRLNPYNQWDYRSYANVEPVGDGERICSSPPMPINVIEPLVVLEERLRGGKAAKRRRR
;
A
#
# COMPACT_ATOMS: atom_id res chain seq x y z
N MET A 1 13.32 55.71 50.73
CA MET A 1 11.89 56.03 50.87
C MET A 1 11.16 55.34 49.72
N THR A 2 11.06 54.01 49.76
CA THR A 2 9.99 53.17 50.34
C THR A 2 8.72 53.15 49.49
N ASP A 3 8.62 52.04 48.77
CA ASP A 3 7.51 51.38 48.09
C ASP A 3 6.28 51.17 49.01
N PRO A 4 5.05 51.09 48.46
CA PRO A 4 4.00 50.31 49.11
C PRO A 4 3.29 49.31 48.16
N GLN A 5 3.34 48.06 48.60
CA GLN A 5 2.57 46.88 48.20
C GLN A 5 1.16 46.85 48.89
N PRO A 6 0.29 45.84 48.62
CA PRO A 6 -1.14 45.99 48.31
C PRO A 6 -2.12 45.72 49.46
N ARG A 7 -3.42 45.90 49.18
CA ARG A 7 -4.55 45.59 50.08
C ARG A 7 -5.11 44.18 49.85
N PRO A 8 -5.50 43.45 50.92
CA PRO A 8 -6.22 42.18 50.87
C PRO A 8 -7.75 42.37 50.96
N GLY A 9 -8.51 41.41 50.42
CA GLY A 9 -9.96 41.26 50.61
C GLY A 9 -10.28 40.08 51.54
N PRO A 10 -11.38 40.11 52.31
CA PRO A 10 -11.53 39.31 53.52
C PRO A 10 -12.24 37.96 53.34
N ASP A 11 -11.84 37.05 54.23
CA ASP A 11 -12.49 35.80 54.63
C ASP A 11 -13.87 36.00 55.30
N SER A 12 -14.74 35.02 55.12
CA SER A 12 -15.85 34.62 56.02
C SER A 12 -16.04 33.11 55.77
N ARG A 13 -15.58 32.15 56.58
CA ARG A 13 -15.89 31.73 57.97
C ARG A 13 -17.38 31.54 58.28
N GLY A 14 -17.68 30.36 58.83
CA GLY A 14 -18.98 29.94 59.40
C GLY A 14 -19.53 28.67 58.73
N ASP A 15 -19.05 27.46 59.04
CA ASP A 15 -19.52 26.54 60.13
C ASP A 15 -20.89 25.89 59.75
N ASP A 16 -21.26 24.64 60.01
CA ASP A 16 -20.68 23.50 60.72
C ASP A 16 -21.50 22.23 60.39
N GLU A 17 -20.97 21.07 60.82
CA GLU A 17 -21.65 19.83 61.24
C GLU A 17 -22.34 18.84 60.25
N THR A 18 -21.57 17.78 59.97
CA THR A 18 -21.86 16.34 60.21
C THR A 18 -23.30 15.82 60.26
N THR A 19 -23.60 14.82 59.42
CA THR A 19 -24.24 13.56 59.83
C THR A 19 -23.99 12.44 58.81
N SER A 20 -23.49 11.31 59.30
CA SER A 20 -23.41 10.00 58.63
C SER A 20 -24.80 9.40 58.40
N SER A 21 -25.04 8.76 57.25
CA SER A 21 -25.57 7.38 57.23
C SER A 21 -25.55 6.73 55.82
N ASN A 22 -24.98 5.53 55.80
CA ASN A 22 -25.33 4.32 55.04
C ASN A 22 -26.15 4.40 53.74
N GLY A 23 -25.61 3.79 52.67
CA GLY A 23 -26.41 3.34 51.53
C GLY A 23 -25.61 2.85 50.32
N ARG A 24 -24.99 1.67 50.42
CA ARG A 24 -24.57 0.82 49.27
C ARG A 24 -25.83 0.15 48.65
N PRO A 25 -25.86 -0.35 47.39
CA PRO A 25 -24.83 -1.28 46.89
C PRO A 25 -24.36 -1.13 45.43
N ASP A 26 -23.15 -1.66 45.25
CA ASP A 26 -22.47 -2.05 44.01
C ASP A 26 -23.25 -3.11 43.22
N SER A 27 -23.28 -2.98 41.89
CA SER A 27 -23.66 -4.06 40.97
C SER A 27 -22.45 -4.55 40.18
N ASN A 28 -21.88 -5.65 40.67
CA ASN A 28 -20.97 -6.54 39.95
C ASN A 28 -21.79 -7.49 39.07
N ARG A 29 -21.37 -7.75 37.82
CA ARG A 29 -21.88 -8.92 37.06
C ARG A 29 -20.76 -9.57 36.25
N THR A 30 -20.13 -10.53 36.89
CA THR A 30 -19.30 -11.60 36.34
C THR A 30 -20.20 -12.76 35.93
N TRP A 31 -19.98 -13.37 34.77
CA TRP A 31 -20.59 -14.66 34.41
C TRP A 31 -19.49 -15.69 34.16
N GLN A 32 -19.36 -16.65 35.08
CA GLN A 32 -18.83 -17.98 34.83
C GLN A 32 -19.76 -19.03 35.45
N SER A 33 -20.16 -19.96 34.57
CA SER A 33 -20.38 -21.41 34.70
C SER A 33 -21.07 -22.03 35.92
N LEU A 34 -22.00 -22.95 35.62
CA LEU A 34 -22.28 -24.24 36.30
C LEU A 34 -23.28 -24.98 35.36
N THR A 35 -23.11 -26.23 34.95
CA THR A 35 -23.16 -27.43 35.80
C THR A 35 -22.77 -28.69 35.01
N ASN A 36 -22.39 -29.68 35.80
CA ASN A 36 -21.81 -30.98 35.49
C ASN A 36 -22.77 -32.06 36.05
N LEU A 37 -23.18 -33.05 35.26
CA LEU A 37 -23.86 -34.32 35.63
C LEU A 37 -23.55 -35.27 34.45
N GLY A 38 -22.78 -36.36 34.54
CA GLY A 38 -22.88 -37.55 35.39
C GLY A 38 -22.84 -38.78 34.45
N ALA A 39 -21.80 -39.61 34.54
CA ALA A 39 -21.63 -40.88 33.78
C ALA A 39 -22.33 -42.06 34.51
N PRO A 40 -22.53 -43.28 33.91
CA PRO A 40 -21.44 -44.27 33.70
C PRO A 40 -21.69 -45.24 32.47
N PRO A 41 -21.12 -46.48 32.34
CA PRO A 41 -20.19 -46.88 31.25
C PRO A 41 -20.66 -48.15 30.46
N PRO A 42 -19.78 -49.06 29.95
CA PRO A 42 -19.19 -49.07 28.60
C PRO A 42 -19.61 -50.27 27.73
N THR A 43 -19.53 -50.15 26.40
CA THR A 43 -19.54 -51.26 25.42
C THR A 43 -18.60 -50.86 24.27
N ALA A 44 -17.44 -51.52 24.15
CA ALA A 44 -17.16 -52.69 23.32
C ALA A 44 -16.89 -52.33 21.85
N ASP A 45 -15.68 -52.71 21.41
CA ASP A 45 -15.16 -52.94 20.06
C ASP A 45 -16.10 -52.67 18.88
N MET A 46 -15.60 -51.96 17.86
CA MET A 46 -15.43 -52.50 16.50
C MET A 46 -14.64 -51.49 15.64
N SER A 47 -13.38 -51.83 15.35
CA SER A 47 -12.62 -51.27 14.21
C SER A 47 -13.19 -51.81 12.90
N PRO A 48 -13.56 -50.98 11.91
CA PRO A 48 -13.76 -51.46 10.55
C PRO A 48 -12.40 -51.46 9.81
N SER A 49 -11.90 -52.66 9.54
CA SER A 49 -10.79 -52.91 8.62
C SER A 49 -11.08 -52.32 7.25
N ALA A 50 -10.09 -51.61 6.70
CA ALA A 50 -10.07 -51.11 5.35
C ALA A 50 -10.19 -52.27 4.32
N PRO A 51 -10.89 -52.07 3.19
CA PRO A 51 -10.92 -53.05 2.11
C PRO A 51 -9.55 -53.14 1.40
N PRO A 52 -9.21 -54.31 0.85
CA PRO A 52 -7.93 -54.54 0.18
C PRO A 52 -7.81 -53.69 -1.10
N ARG A 53 -6.65 -53.05 -1.26
CA ARG A 53 -6.24 -52.44 -2.53
C ARG A 53 -6.07 -53.55 -3.56
N THR A 54 -6.94 -53.57 -4.56
CA THR A 54 -6.76 -54.34 -5.78
C THR A 54 -5.70 -53.61 -6.61
N GLU A 55 -4.53 -54.23 -6.80
CA GLU A 55 -3.59 -53.82 -7.83
C GLU A 55 -4.25 -54.01 -9.20
N PRO A 56 -4.26 -53.00 -10.08
CA PRO A 56 -4.70 -53.21 -11.45
C PRO A 56 -3.62 -53.97 -12.23
N ASP A 57 -4.03 -55.08 -12.85
CA ASP A 57 -3.24 -55.82 -13.83
C ASP A 57 -2.71 -54.90 -14.94
N PRO A 58 -1.50 -55.15 -15.48
CA PRO A 58 -0.93 -54.36 -16.55
C PRO A 58 -1.74 -54.51 -17.84
N ILE A 59 -2.28 -53.40 -18.35
CA ILE A 59 -2.91 -53.32 -19.67
C ILE A 59 -1.82 -53.56 -20.74
N PRO A 60 -1.99 -54.54 -21.64
CA PRO A 60 -1.06 -54.74 -22.74
C PRO A 60 -1.35 -53.70 -23.84
N LEU A 61 -0.55 -52.63 -23.87
CA LEU A 61 -0.52 -51.70 -25.00
C LEU A 61 0.36 -52.27 -26.11
N GLN A 62 -0.25 -53.08 -26.98
CA GLN A 62 0.19 -53.20 -28.36
C GLN A 62 -0.94 -52.64 -29.20
N HIS A 63 -0.74 -51.47 -29.80
CA HIS A 63 -1.18 -51.09 -31.15
C HIS A 63 -0.38 -49.85 -31.54
N ALA A 64 0.59 -50.05 -32.42
CA ALA A 64 1.34 -49.00 -33.07
C ALA A 64 0.42 -48.21 -33.99
N MET A 65 0.19 -46.93 -33.69
CA MET A 65 -0.16 -45.94 -34.70
C MET A 65 0.89 -44.84 -34.63
N THR A 66 1.67 -44.78 -35.70
CA THR A 66 2.67 -43.77 -35.99
C THR A 66 1.98 -42.46 -36.33
N ASP A 67 1.75 -41.63 -35.32
CA ASP A 67 1.49 -40.21 -35.53
C ASP A 67 2.71 -39.41 -35.05
N ARG A 68 3.38 -38.77 -35.99
CA ARG A 68 4.61 -37.98 -35.76
C ARG A 68 4.25 -36.70 -35.02
N VAL A 69 4.19 -36.75 -33.70
CA VAL A 69 4.23 -35.56 -32.85
C VAL A 69 5.64 -34.98 -32.95
N ALA A 70 5.77 -33.79 -33.54
CA ALA A 70 7.02 -33.05 -33.55
C ALA A 70 7.48 -32.77 -32.10
N PRO A 71 8.79 -32.87 -31.79
CA PRO A 71 9.26 -32.58 -30.45
C PRO A 71 8.91 -31.14 -30.07
N PRO A 72 8.52 -30.89 -28.80
CA PRO A 72 8.22 -29.54 -28.34
C PRO A 72 9.44 -28.65 -28.54
N LEU A 73 9.25 -27.51 -29.22
CA LEU A 73 10.28 -26.50 -29.38
C LEU A 73 10.63 -25.95 -27.99
N PRO A 74 11.91 -25.90 -27.60
CA PRO A 74 12.29 -25.29 -26.33
C PRO A 74 11.93 -23.79 -26.34
N ILE A 75 11.41 -23.31 -25.21
CA ILE A 75 11.27 -21.87 -24.94
C ILE A 75 12.67 -21.26 -25.13
N PRO A 76 12.82 -20.13 -25.86
CA PRO A 76 14.12 -19.49 -26.02
C PRO A 76 14.69 -19.12 -24.66
N SER A 77 15.65 -19.91 -24.18
CA SER A 77 16.46 -19.55 -23.03
C SER A 77 17.27 -18.32 -23.41
N LEU A 78 16.93 -17.15 -22.87
CA LEU A 78 17.81 -15.98 -22.87
C LEU A 78 19.02 -16.29 -21.98
N GLN A 79 19.96 -17.06 -22.50
CA GLN A 79 21.30 -17.19 -21.94
C GLN A 79 22.31 -16.82 -23.02
N GLY A 80 23.05 -15.73 -22.76
CA GLY A 80 24.31 -15.46 -23.42
C GLY A 80 24.26 -14.49 -24.60
N ALA A 81 23.83 -13.26 -24.37
CA ALA A 81 24.41 -12.12 -25.07
C ALA A 81 24.76 -11.08 -24.01
N GLY A 82 26.05 -10.79 -23.85
CA GLY A 82 26.52 -9.58 -23.20
C GLY A 82 26.11 -8.38 -24.03
N THR A 83 24.82 -8.07 -24.03
CA THR A 83 24.31 -6.78 -24.46
C THR A 83 24.47 -5.86 -23.27
N GLU A 84 25.52 -5.04 -23.35
CA GLU A 84 25.54 -3.71 -22.75
C GLU A 84 24.14 -3.11 -22.93
N THR A 85 23.37 -3.13 -21.85
CA THR A 85 21.99 -2.67 -21.84
C THR A 85 22.01 -1.22 -22.26
N ALA A 86 21.42 -0.90 -23.42
CA ALA A 86 21.18 0.47 -23.83
C ALA A 86 20.65 1.23 -22.60
N PRO A 87 21.17 2.43 -22.28
CA PRO A 87 20.83 3.12 -21.05
C PRO A 87 19.32 3.35 -21.03
N VAL A 88 18.61 2.54 -20.24
CA VAL A 88 17.20 2.76 -19.96
C VAL A 88 17.15 4.17 -19.42
N SER A 89 16.44 5.09 -20.08
CA SER A 89 16.28 6.45 -19.59
C SER A 89 15.52 6.37 -18.27
N GLY A 90 16.25 6.22 -17.17
CA GLY A 90 15.71 5.87 -15.87
C GLY A 90 14.89 7.02 -15.34
N VAL A 91 13.64 6.74 -14.99
CA VAL A 91 12.78 7.69 -14.30
C VAL A 91 12.94 7.41 -12.81
N LYS A 92 13.47 8.38 -12.07
CA LYS A 92 13.64 8.22 -10.61
C LYS A 92 12.32 8.55 -9.92
N ILE A 93 11.70 7.58 -9.27
CA ILE A 93 10.43 7.79 -8.55
C ILE A 93 10.63 7.38 -7.10
N GLY A 94 10.62 8.36 -6.21
CA GLY A 94 10.71 8.11 -4.77
C GLY A 94 9.36 7.71 -4.19
N VAL A 95 9.35 6.76 -3.24
CA VAL A 95 8.17 6.42 -2.45
C VAL A 95 8.29 7.07 -1.08
N TRP A 96 7.25 7.79 -0.68
CA TRP A 96 7.22 8.59 0.53
C TRP A 96 5.93 8.36 1.29
N GLY A 97 6.01 8.26 2.62
CA GLY A 97 4.84 8.08 3.47
C GLY A 97 5.27 7.81 4.91
N ALA A 98 4.40 8.12 5.87
CA ALA A 98 4.66 7.90 7.29
C ALA A 98 4.91 6.41 7.62
N SER A 99 5.43 6.11 8.81
CA SER A 99 5.52 4.72 9.29
C SER A 99 4.11 4.12 9.37
N GLY A 100 3.96 2.87 8.97
CA GLY A 100 2.65 2.18 8.91
C GLY A 100 1.73 2.55 7.73
N SER A 101 2.12 3.49 6.85
CA SER A 101 1.31 3.88 5.67
C SER A 101 1.18 2.81 4.59
N GLY A 102 1.92 1.71 4.71
CA GLY A 102 1.89 0.58 3.79
C GLY A 102 2.95 0.63 2.68
N LYS A 103 4.04 1.41 2.81
CA LYS A 103 5.13 1.49 1.80
C LYS A 103 5.64 0.13 1.35
N THR A 104 6.15 -0.68 2.28
CA THR A 104 6.73 -1.98 1.98
C THR A 104 5.73 -2.92 1.32
N THR A 105 4.48 -2.95 1.83
CA THR A 105 3.39 -3.75 1.23
C THR A 105 2.99 -3.26 -0.15
N PHE A 106 2.93 -1.94 -0.37
CA PHE A 106 2.60 -1.34 -1.66
C PHE A 106 3.65 -1.68 -2.72
N ILE A 107 4.93 -1.59 -2.34
CA ILE A 107 6.07 -1.97 -3.18
C ILE A 107 6.03 -3.49 -3.45
N GLY A 108 5.87 -4.32 -2.41
CA GLY A 108 5.78 -5.79 -2.54
C GLY A 108 4.58 -6.29 -3.36
N ALA A 109 3.50 -5.51 -3.43
CA ALA A 109 2.31 -5.83 -4.22
C ALA A 109 2.47 -5.56 -5.73
N MET A 110 3.46 -4.77 -6.16
CA MET A 110 3.67 -4.45 -7.58
C MET A 110 3.84 -5.67 -8.49
N PRO A 111 4.70 -6.66 -8.20
CA PRO A 111 4.81 -7.86 -9.03
C PRO A 111 3.48 -8.62 -9.14
N ILE A 112 2.71 -8.70 -8.04
CA ILE A 112 1.39 -9.35 -8.04
C ILE A 112 0.43 -8.60 -8.97
N ALA A 113 0.39 -7.27 -8.85
CA ALA A 113 -0.44 -6.40 -9.68
C ALA A 113 -0.09 -6.51 -11.17
N ALA A 114 1.20 -6.55 -11.52
CA ALA A 114 1.66 -6.68 -12.91
C ALA A 114 1.21 -8.00 -13.55
N VAL A 115 1.37 -9.12 -12.83
CA VAL A 115 0.93 -10.44 -13.31
C VAL A 115 -0.58 -10.48 -13.51
N GLN A 116 -1.35 -9.89 -12.60
CA GLN A 116 -2.82 -9.88 -12.67
C GLN A 116 -3.36 -8.92 -13.73
N GLN A 117 -2.72 -7.76 -13.93
CA GLN A 117 -3.07 -6.84 -15.02
C GLN A 117 -2.83 -7.47 -16.38
N GLY A 118 -1.81 -8.32 -16.56
CA GLY A 118 -1.64 -9.06 -17.82
C GLY A 118 -2.82 -9.97 -18.18
N GLN A 119 -3.65 -10.34 -17.20
CA GLN A 119 -4.83 -11.19 -17.40
C GLN A 119 -6.13 -10.40 -17.59
N ARG A 120 -6.18 -9.15 -17.11
CA ARG A 120 -7.43 -8.35 -17.01
C ARG A 120 -7.35 -6.96 -17.64
N GLY A 121 -6.15 -6.44 -17.82
CA GLY A 121 -5.85 -5.08 -18.23
C GLY A 121 -5.49 -4.98 -19.72
N ARG A 122 -5.28 -3.73 -20.15
CA ARG A 122 -4.90 -3.43 -21.54
C ARG A 122 -3.40 -3.60 -21.81
N VAL A 123 -2.57 -3.56 -20.76
CA VAL A 123 -1.11 -3.57 -20.88
C VAL A 123 -0.57 -4.76 -20.11
N ASN A 124 0.25 -5.57 -20.79
CA ASN A 124 0.96 -6.68 -20.17
C ASN A 124 2.27 -6.15 -19.58
N TRP A 125 2.28 -5.92 -18.27
CA TRP A 125 3.48 -5.48 -17.56
C TRP A 125 4.36 -6.65 -17.16
N VAL A 126 5.65 -6.51 -17.44
CA VAL A 126 6.72 -7.35 -16.94
C VAL A 126 7.59 -6.49 -16.04
N ILE A 127 7.73 -6.91 -14.78
CA ILE A 127 8.61 -6.28 -13.80
C ILE A 127 9.80 -7.21 -13.57
N SER A 128 11.01 -6.67 -13.68
CA SER A 128 12.24 -7.41 -13.40
C SER A 128 13.17 -6.61 -12.51
N GLY A 129 13.76 -7.25 -11.50
CA GLY A 129 14.79 -6.62 -10.67
C GLY A 129 16.10 -6.42 -11.45
N LEU A 130 16.64 -5.20 -11.36
CA LEU A 130 17.88 -4.80 -12.04
C LEU A 130 19.14 -5.26 -11.31
N ASP A 131 19.03 -5.59 -10.02
CA ASP A 131 20.11 -6.15 -9.20
C ASP A 131 19.62 -7.34 -8.35
N HIS A 132 20.55 -8.00 -7.66
CA HIS A 132 20.25 -9.22 -6.90
C HIS A 132 19.29 -8.96 -5.73
N SER A 133 19.56 -7.90 -4.95
CA SER A 133 18.70 -7.47 -3.83
C SER A 133 17.28 -7.14 -4.28
N SER A 134 17.13 -6.47 -5.43
CA SER A 134 15.82 -6.14 -5.98
C SER A 134 15.04 -7.36 -6.44
N ARG A 135 15.74 -8.39 -6.98
CA ARG A 135 15.12 -9.67 -7.39
C ARG A 135 14.70 -10.50 -6.20
N GLU A 136 15.57 -10.61 -5.20
CA GLU A 136 15.28 -11.32 -3.95
C GLU A 136 14.07 -10.70 -3.25
N PHE A 137 14.05 -9.37 -3.09
CA PHE A 137 12.91 -8.66 -2.51
C PHE A 137 11.59 -8.92 -3.24
N LEU A 138 11.59 -8.94 -4.59
CA LEU A 138 10.40 -9.23 -5.38
C LEU A 138 9.88 -10.64 -5.11
N ASN A 139 10.78 -11.63 -5.10
CA ASN A 139 10.42 -13.02 -4.86
C ASN A 139 9.90 -13.20 -3.43
N ASP A 140 10.63 -12.70 -2.43
CA ASP A 140 10.26 -12.80 -1.02
C ASP A 140 8.91 -12.13 -0.74
N SER A 141 8.66 -10.97 -1.35
CA SER A 141 7.39 -10.25 -1.18
C SER A 141 6.22 -11.04 -1.77
N VAL A 142 6.40 -11.65 -2.94
CA VAL A 142 5.38 -12.49 -3.58
C VAL A 142 5.13 -13.74 -2.73
N ASP A 143 6.18 -14.44 -2.31
CA ASP A 143 6.07 -15.65 -1.49
C ASP A 143 5.39 -15.35 -0.15
N GLN A 144 5.79 -14.29 0.54
CA GLN A 144 5.17 -13.87 1.80
C GLN A 144 3.67 -13.55 1.60
N MET A 145 3.33 -12.73 0.62
CA MET A 145 1.95 -12.25 0.47
C MET A 145 1.01 -13.29 -0.14
N VAL A 146 1.48 -14.10 -1.09
CA VAL A 146 0.65 -15.07 -1.84
C VAL A 146 0.66 -16.44 -1.18
N THR A 147 1.84 -16.95 -0.82
CA THR A 147 2.01 -18.31 -0.30
C THR A 147 1.84 -18.33 1.22
N GLU A 148 2.60 -17.50 1.94
CA GLU A 148 2.55 -17.47 3.42
C GLU A 148 1.33 -16.69 3.93
N ARG A 149 0.75 -15.85 3.07
CA ARG A 149 -0.35 -14.92 3.38
C ARG A 149 -0.02 -13.94 4.50
N GLN A 150 1.24 -13.55 4.58
CA GLN A 150 1.75 -12.60 5.57
C GLN A 150 2.05 -11.27 4.91
N PHE A 151 1.94 -10.21 5.69
CA PHE A 151 2.43 -8.91 5.25
C PHE A 151 3.97 -8.91 5.26
N PRO A 152 4.61 -8.25 4.29
CA PRO A 152 6.04 -8.04 4.35
C PRO A 152 6.44 -7.32 5.63
N GLN A 153 7.55 -7.75 6.24
CA GLN A 153 8.04 -7.11 7.46
C GLN A 153 8.36 -5.65 7.21
N ALA A 154 8.02 -4.78 8.18
CA ALA A 154 8.36 -3.37 8.12
C ALA A 154 9.87 -3.17 7.87
N THR A 155 10.19 -2.22 7.01
CA THR A 155 11.57 -1.92 6.60
C THR A 155 12.41 -1.48 7.79
N ARG A 156 13.35 -2.32 8.21
CA ARG A 156 14.28 -2.05 9.33
C ARG A 156 15.61 -1.43 8.89
N ALA A 157 15.98 -1.62 7.62
CA ALA A 157 17.21 -1.12 7.03
C ALA A 157 16.92 -0.55 5.65
N GLN A 158 17.69 0.45 5.22
CA GLN A 158 17.60 1.01 3.88
C GLN A 158 17.76 -0.09 2.82
N ARG A 159 16.91 -0.02 1.80
CA ARG A 159 17.01 -0.88 0.62
C ARG A 159 16.92 -0.04 -0.64
N ASP A 160 17.95 -0.13 -1.47
CA ASP A 160 17.95 0.44 -2.81
C ASP A 160 17.31 -0.60 -3.73
N ILE A 161 16.09 -0.34 -4.17
CA ILE A 161 15.32 -1.23 -5.01
C ILE A 161 15.25 -0.64 -6.41
N ARG A 162 15.70 -1.40 -7.41
CA ARG A 162 15.75 -0.98 -8.81
C ARG A 162 15.06 -2.00 -9.69
N TRP A 163 14.01 -1.56 -10.36
CA TRP A 163 13.19 -2.41 -11.23
C TRP A 163 13.13 -1.85 -12.64
N ALA A 164 13.06 -2.73 -13.62
CA ALA A 164 12.65 -2.39 -14.97
C ALA A 164 11.20 -2.79 -15.17
N PHE A 165 10.41 -1.85 -15.70
CA PHE A 165 9.06 -2.05 -16.15
C PHE A 165 9.07 -2.08 -17.68
N THR A 166 8.57 -3.18 -18.22
CA THR A 166 8.34 -3.36 -19.66
C THR A 166 6.86 -3.62 -19.87
N GLY A 167 6.19 -2.77 -20.64
CA GLY A 167 4.79 -2.92 -20.98
C GLY A 167 4.58 -2.79 -22.48
N GLU A 168 3.62 -3.53 -23.03
CA GLU A 168 3.17 -3.35 -24.41
C GLU A 168 1.73 -2.85 -24.42
N GLU A 169 1.52 -1.64 -24.90
CA GLU A 169 0.18 -1.08 -25.08
C GLU A 169 -0.34 -1.41 -26.49
N PRO A 170 -1.52 -2.05 -26.61
CA PRO A 170 -2.11 -2.38 -27.89
C PRO A 170 -2.48 -1.10 -28.64
N ALA A 171 -2.28 -1.12 -29.95
CA ALA A 171 -2.58 0.03 -30.78
C ALA A 171 -4.07 0.37 -30.76
N THR A 172 -4.41 1.58 -30.34
CA THR A 172 -5.79 2.08 -30.26
C THR A 172 -6.43 2.40 -31.62
N ARG A 173 -5.68 2.29 -32.73
CA ARG A 173 -6.16 2.55 -34.11
C ARG A 173 -5.54 1.56 -35.09
N ALA A 174 -6.30 1.20 -36.14
CA ALA A 174 -6.00 0.17 -37.16
C ALA A 174 -4.70 0.33 -37.97
N PHE A 175 -3.86 1.33 -37.69
CA PHE A 175 -2.61 1.62 -38.41
C PHE A 175 -1.46 2.07 -37.50
N ARG A 176 -1.55 1.87 -36.18
CA ARG A 176 -0.42 2.13 -35.27
C ARG A 176 0.21 0.82 -34.83
N SER A 177 1.53 0.81 -34.70
CA SER A 177 2.23 -0.27 -34.04
C SER A 177 1.94 -0.25 -32.52
N PRO A 178 1.96 -1.42 -31.85
CA PRO A 178 1.95 -1.48 -30.39
C PRO A 178 3.05 -0.58 -29.82
N ARG A 179 2.75 0.11 -28.72
CA ARG A 179 3.71 0.98 -28.07
C ARG A 179 4.41 0.21 -26.96
N GLN A 180 5.73 0.07 -27.10
CA GLN A 180 6.56 -0.44 -26.02
C GLN A 180 6.83 0.68 -25.00
N ILE A 181 6.55 0.38 -23.74
CA ILE A 181 6.78 1.25 -22.59
C ILE A 181 7.87 0.60 -21.75
N ASN A 182 9.05 1.21 -21.76
CA ASN A 182 10.19 0.77 -20.97
C ASN A 182 10.65 1.91 -20.07
N PHE A 183 10.67 1.67 -18.76
CA PHE A 183 11.27 2.60 -17.80
C PHE A 183 11.88 1.83 -16.63
N ALA A 184 12.90 2.41 -16.01
CA ALA A 184 13.43 1.92 -14.75
C ALA A 184 12.79 2.72 -13.61
N LEU A 185 12.42 2.03 -12.55
CA LEU A 185 11.96 2.56 -11.29
C LEU A 185 13.07 2.35 -10.26
N GLU A 186 13.60 3.44 -9.73
CA GLU A 186 14.54 3.43 -8.60
C GLU A 186 13.77 3.87 -7.35
N VAL A 187 13.52 2.94 -6.44
CA VAL A 187 12.81 3.14 -5.18
C VAL A 187 13.80 2.96 -4.05
N LEU A 188 13.93 3.99 -3.24
CA LEU A 188 14.59 3.89 -1.95
C LEU A 188 13.54 3.53 -0.91
N ASP A 189 13.55 2.30 -0.41
CA ASP A 189 12.70 1.91 0.70
C ASP A 189 13.43 2.19 2.01
N LEU A 190 12.93 3.19 2.74
CA LEU A 190 13.43 3.59 4.04
C LEU A 190 12.41 3.27 5.14
N PRO A 191 12.89 2.99 6.36
CA PRO A 191 12.03 2.96 7.54
C PRO A 191 11.17 4.23 7.58
N GLY A 192 9.90 4.11 7.97
CA GLY A 192 9.00 5.26 8.01
C GLY A 192 9.47 6.37 8.95
N GLU A 193 10.24 5.99 9.96
CA GLU A 193 10.89 6.84 10.95
C GLU A 193 11.96 7.74 10.33
N ALA A 194 12.57 7.33 9.21
CA ALA A 194 13.56 8.15 8.48
C ALA A 194 12.95 9.42 7.88
N PHE A 195 11.62 9.48 7.75
CA PHE A 195 10.90 10.66 7.30
C PHE A 195 10.45 11.57 8.46
N ASN A 196 10.79 11.22 9.70
CA ASN A 196 10.46 12.03 10.87
C ASN A 196 11.72 12.75 11.40
N PRO A 197 11.83 14.08 11.25
CA PRO A 197 13.01 14.83 11.68
C PRO A 197 13.22 14.85 13.21
N ARG A 198 12.26 14.35 14.00
CA ARG A 198 12.35 14.25 15.47
C ARG A 198 12.41 12.83 15.98
N SER A 199 12.55 11.83 15.09
CA SER A 199 12.69 10.46 15.53
C SER A 199 14.08 10.24 16.13
N ASN A 200 14.14 9.96 17.43
CA ASN A 200 15.39 9.55 18.09
C ASN A 200 15.85 8.14 17.68
N GLN A 201 15.03 7.40 16.92
CA GLN A 201 15.30 6.02 16.52
C GLN A 201 16.09 5.93 15.21
N VAL A 202 16.28 7.05 14.50
CA VAL A 202 16.95 7.09 13.19
C VAL A 202 18.09 8.09 13.22
N SER A 203 19.22 7.74 12.60
CA SER A 203 20.36 8.65 12.48
C SER A 203 20.01 9.86 11.59
N GLU A 204 20.56 11.02 11.92
CA GLU A 204 20.45 12.24 11.10
C GLU A 204 20.94 12.00 9.66
N GLU A 205 21.97 11.17 9.49
CA GLU A 205 22.49 10.75 8.19
C GLU A 205 21.43 10.04 7.33
N LEU A 206 20.64 9.12 7.92
CA LEU A 206 19.59 8.41 7.17
C LEU A 206 18.46 9.36 6.77
N HIS A 207 18.14 10.33 7.62
CA HIS A 207 17.17 11.38 7.31
C HIS A 207 17.66 12.28 6.16
N GLU A 208 18.90 12.74 6.21
CA GLU A 208 19.50 13.55 5.14
C GLU A 208 19.52 12.78 3.81
N GLN A 209 19.87 11.49 3.84
CA GLN A 209 19.82 10.62 2.67
C GLN A 209 18.41 10.51 2.10
N ALA A 210 17.38 10.39 2.95
CA ALA A 210 15.98 10.39 2.53
C ALA A 210 15.62 11.69 1.79
N VAL A 211 15.97 12.85 2.36
CA VAL A 211 15.71 14.17 1.77
C VAL A 211 16.44 14.31 0.44
N ALA A 212 17.73 13.96 0.40
CA ALA A 212 18.56 14.05 -0.80
C ALA A 212 18.00 13.15 -1.92
N HIS A 213 17.60 11.93 -1.59
CA HIS A 213 17.00 11.00 -2.54
C HIS A 213 15.69 11.54 -3.12
N LEU A 214 14.72 11.92 -2.28
CA LEU A 214 13.43 12.44 -2.76
C LEU A 214 13.60 13.74 -3.56
N ALA A 215 14.49 14.65 -3.12
CA ALA A 215 14.80 15.88 -3.86
C ALA A 215 15.43 15.60 -5.24
N GLY A 216 16.19 14.51 -5.36
CA GLY A 216 16.81 14.05 -6.61
C GLY A 216 15.88 13.29 -7.55
N CYS A 217 14.69 12.90 -7.10
CA CYS A 217 13.72 12.18 -7.93
C CYS A 217 13.05 13.08 -8.98
N ASP A 218 12.60 12.45 -10.07
CA ASP A 218 11.79 13.08 -11.13
C ASP A 218 10.30 13.06 -10.75
N GLY A 219 9.84 11.95 -10.16
CA GLY A 219 8.48 11.73 -9.67
C GLY A 219 8.45 11.26 -8.22
N LEU A 220 7.29 11.34 -7.59
CA LEU A 220 7.07 10.92 -6.21
C LEU A 220 5.75 10.15 -6.11
N ILE A 221 5.74 9.07 -5.34
CA ILE A 221 4.53 8.44 -4.83
C ILE A 221 4.42 8.81 -3.36
N TYR A 222 3.34 9.47 -2.98
CA TYR A 222 3.02 9.77 -1.59
C TYR A 222 1.90 8.85 -1.11
N LEU A 223 2.19 8.00 -0.14
CA LEU A 223 1.24 7.11 0.50
C LEU A 223 0.57 7.82 1.68
N PHE A 224 -0.67 8.24 1.46
CA PHE A 224 -1.53 8.82 2.48
C PHE A 224 -2.41 7.73 3.08
N ASP A 225 -2.19 7.43 4.36
CA ASP A 225 -3.01 6.45 5.09
C ASP A 225 -4.02 7.18 5.98
N PRO A 226 -5.33 7.08 5.68
CA PRO A 226 -6.38 7.75 6.44
C PRO A 226 -6.55 7.20 7.88
N LEU A 227 -5.92 6.07 8.21
CA LEU A 227 -6.05 5.40 9.50
C LEU A 227 -4.89 5.69 10.46
N LEU A 228 -3.76 6.24 10.02
CA LEU A 228 -2.61 6.49 10.91
C LEU A 228 -2.91 7.49 12.02
N ASP A 229 -3.57 8.60 11.69
CA ASP A 229 -3.95 9.64 12.65
C ASP A 229 -5.02 9.12 13.64
N ALA A 230 -5.50 7.88 13.47
CA ALA A 230 -6.47 7.28 14.37
C ALA A 230 -5.90 6.85 15.73
N ASN A 231 -4.61 6.56 15.80
CA ASN A 231 -4.00 5.91 16.95
C ASN A 231 -3.23 6.87 17.87
N GLN A 232 -3.52 8.18 17.81
CA GLN A 232 -2.94 9.26 18.65
C GLN A 232 -1.41 9.42 18.60
N GLN A 233 -0.67 8.52 17.93
CA GLN A 233 0.79 8.47 17.92
C GLN A 233 1.43 8.93 16.61
N THR A 234 0.63 9.21 15.57
CA THR A 234 1.14 9.60 14.24
C THR A 234 0.52 10.94 13.87
N GLU A 235 1.33 11.99 13.75
CA GLU A 235 0.90 13.24 13.12
C GLU A 235 1.35 13.20 11.67
N SER A 236 0.54 12.62 10.77
CA SER A 236 0.85 12.52 9.33
C SER A 236 1.31 13.86 8.74
N ILE A 237 0.76 14.97 9.23
CA ILE A 237 1.20 16.32 8.90
C ILE A 237 2.65 16.61 9.27
N ARG A 238 3.18 16.14 10.41
CA ARG A 238 4.58 16.37 10.81
C ARG A 238 5.54 15.66 9.86
N TYR A 239 5.24 14.39 9.54
CA TYR A 239 6.03 13.63 8.57
C TYR A 239 6.01 14.30 7.20
N PHE A 240 4.83 14.73 6.75
CA PHE A 240 4.67 15.37 5.46
C PHE A 240 5.41 16.72 5.40
N TYR A 241 5.03 17.63 6.29
CA TYR A 241 5.49 19.02 6.26
C TYR A 241 6.99 19.13 6.53
N GLY A 242 7.54 18.31 7.44
CA GLY A 242 8.98 18.28 7.73
C GLY A 242 9.81 17.92 6.50
N MET A 243 9.44 16.84 5.81
CA MET A 243 10.12 16.41 4.59
C MET A 243 9.92 17.39 3.44
N ALA A 244 8.70 17.87 3.21
CA ALA A 244 8.39 18.79 2.11
C ALA A 244 9.19 20.11 2.22
N ASN A 245 9.34 20.66 3.43
CA ASN A 245 10.15 21.85 3.65
C ASN A 245 11.63 21.63 3.38
N GLN A 246 12.19 20.52 3.86
CA GLN A 246 13.61 20.22 3.65
C GLN A 246 13.92 19.94 2.18
N MET A 247 13.04 19.20 1.50
CA MET A 247 13.11 19.03 0.05
C MET A 247 13.02 20.38 -0.67
N THR A 248 12.11 21.27 -0.26
CA THR A 248 11.96 22.60 -0.87
C THR A 248 13.21 23.44 -0.68
N ALA A 249 13.79 23.45 0.52
CA ALA A 249 15.05 24.15 0.80
C ALA A 249 16.17 23.62 -0.10
N ARG A 250 16.36 22.30 -0.15
CA ARG A 250 17.40 21.68 -0.98
C ARG A 250 17.24 21.97 -2.47
N VAL A 251 16.03 21.78 -3.01
CA VAL A 251 15.72 22.04 -4.43
C VAL A 251 15.87 23.53 -4.78
N ARG A 252 15.56 24.42 -3.84
CA ARG A 252 15.79 25.87 -3.98
C ARG A 252 17.27 26.19 -4.03
N ASP A 253 18.06 25.64 -3.13
CA ASP A 253 19.49 25.90 -3.04
C ASP A 253 20.22 25.38 -4.31
N GLU A 254 19.67 24.35 -4.95
CA GLU A 254 20.11 23.86 -6.27
C GLU A 254 19.53 24.66 -7.47
N GLY A 255 18.71 25.69 -7.22
CA GLY A 255 18.09 26.51 -8.27
C GLY A 255 17.07 25.79 -9.15
N ARG A 256 16.53 24.65 -8.69
CA ARG A 256 15.65 23.75 -9.48
C ARG A 256 14.15 23.94 -9.21
N LEU A 257 13.76 24.88 -8.33
CA LEU A 257 12.34 25.16 -8.11
C LEU A 257 11.64 25.54 -9.41
N HIS A 258 10.46 24.97 -9.62
CA HIS A 258 9.61 25.34 -10.73
C HIS A 258 8.59 26.36 -10.24
N ARG A 259 8.67 27.62 -10.69
CA ARG A 259 7.72 28.69 -10.31
C ARG A 259 7.51 28.78 -8.78
N GLY A 260 8.60 28.70 -8.01
CA GLY A 260 8.56 28.79 -6.55
C GLY A 260 8.07 27.54 -5.80
N ARG A 261 7.85 26.42 -6.50
CA ARG A 261 7.35 25.15 -5.93
C ARG A 261 8.24 23.98 -6.34
N LEU A 262 8.05 22.82 -5.70
CA LEU A 262 8.75 21.60 -6.05
C LEU A 262 8.47 21.21 -7.52
N PRO A 263 9.50 20.82 -8.29
CA PRO A 263 9.37 20.51 -9.71
C PRO A 263 8.79 19.12 -9.99
N HIS A 264 8.70 18.26 -8.98
CA HIS A 264 8.30 16.86 -9.10
C HIS A 264 6.87 16.70 -9.61
N TYR A 265 6.63 15.60 -10.33
CA TYR A 265 5.28 15.05 -10.45
C TYR A 265 4.99 14.15 -9.26
N ILE A 266 3.79 14.23 -8.70
CA ILE A 266 3.41 13.46 -7.51
C ILE A 266 2.12 12.69 -7.74
N ALA A 267 2.13 11.41 -7.38
CA ALA A 267 0.94 10.59 -7.27
C ALA A 267 0.62 10.40 -5.78
N VAL A 268 -0.54 10.88 -5.36
CA VAL A 268 -1.06 10.74 -4.00
C VAL A 268 -1.93 9.49 -3.96
N CYS A 269 -1.46 8.46 -3.27
CA CYS A 269 -2.17 7.20 -3.11
C CYS A 269 -2.84 7.19 -1.73
N ILE A 270 -4.17 7.18 -1.71
CA ILE A 270 -4.97 6.95 -0.51
C ILE A 270 -4.92 5.45 -0.24
N THR A 271 -4.08 5.03 0.70
CA THR A 271 -3.82 3.61 0.95
C THR A 271 -4.92 2.97 1.80
N LYS A 272 -4.87 1.63 1.87
CA LYS A 272 -5.80 0.81 2.67
C LYS A 272 -7.26 1.02 2.26
N PHE A 273 -7.51 1.26 0.97
CA PHE A 273 -8.87 1.41 0.44
C PHE A 273 -9.75 0.17 0.67
N ASP A 274 -9.15 -1.00 0.85
CA ASP A 274 -9.82 -2.26 1.19
C ASP A 274 -10.26 -2.35 2.67
N HIS A 275 -9.73 -1.50 3.53
CA HIS A 275 -9.99 -1.57 4.96
C HIS A 275 -11.42 -1.10 5.26
N PRO A 276 -12.22 -1.82 6.10
CA PRO A 276 -13.62 -1.48 6.36
C PRO A 276 -13.85 -0.03 6.79
N HIS A 277 -13.00 0.47 7.69
CA HIS A 277 -13.07 1.87 8.13
C HIS A 277 -12.88 2.89 7.01
N VAL A 278 -12.22 2.57 5.89
CA VAL A 278 -12.07 3.46 4.73
C VAL A 278 -13.14 3.18 3.69
N PHE A 279 -13.34 1.91 3.36
CA PHE A 279 -14.22 1.45 2.29
C PHE A 279 -15.69 1.74 2.56
N GLU A 280 -16.22 1.39 3.75
CA GLU A 280 -17.65 1.51 4.02
C GLU A 280 -18.12 2.97 4.01
N PRO A 281 -17.41 3.91 4.65
CA PRO A 281 -17.77 5.32 4.56
C PRO A 281 -17.69 5.84 3.12
N ALA A 282 -16.69 5.43 2.35
CA ALA A 282 -16.55 5.81 0.93
C ALA A 282 -17.73 5.32 0.09
N LEU A 283 -18.16 4.06 0.33
CA LEU A 283 -19.31 3.46 -0.33
C LEU A 283 -20.61 4.19 0.04
N GLN A 284 -20.83 4.46 1.33
CA GLN A 284 -22.00 5.20 1.82
C GLN A 284 -22.07 6.62 1.24
N ALA A 285 -20.92 7.27 1.08
CA ALA A 285 -20.79 8.59 0.46
C ALA A 285 -20.79 8.57 -1.09
N ARG A 286 -20.96 7.40 -1.72
CA ARG A 286 -21.04 7.19 -3.18
C ARG A 286 -19.77 7.56 -3.96
N TRP A 287 -18.60 7.44 -3.34
CA TRP A 287 -17.31 7.57 -4.04
C TRP A 287 -16.91 6.32 -4.80
N VAL A 288 -17.51 5.18 -4.44
CA VAL A 288 -17.17 3.84 -4.93
C VAL A 288 -18.14 3.43 -6.03
N THR A 289 -17.61 2.87 -7.11
CA THR A 289 -18.38 2.23 -8.18
C THR A 289 -17.94 0.78 -8.40
N GLN A 290 -18.70 0.04 -9.20
CA GLN A 290 -18.45 -1.36 -9.54
C GLN A 290 -18.93 -1.64 -10.96
N GLU A 291 -18.07 -2.25 -11.79
CA GLU A 291 -18.40 -2.62 -13.17
C GLU A 291 -19.08 -3.99 -13.24
N GLY A 292 -20.36 -4.02 -12.89
CA GLY A 292 -21.17 -5.24 -12.94
C GLY A 292 -21.12 -6.07 -11.66
N THR A 293 -22.03 -7.04 -11.56
CA THR A 293 -22.22 -7.83 -10.34
C THR A 293 -21.00 -8.70 -10.04
N GLY A 294 -20.42 -8.54 -8.85
CA GLY A 294 -19.29 -9.35 -8.39
C GLY A 294 -17.91 -8.84 -8.84
N ALA A 295 -17.85 -7.74 -9.60
CA ALA A 295 -16.58 -7.07 -9.93
C ALA A 295 -15.95 -6.41 -8.69
N ILE A 296 -14.65 -6.13 -8.74
CA ILE A 296 -13.97 -5.46 -7.63
C ILE A 296 -14.40 -3.98 -7.60
N PRO A 297 -14.84 -3.44 -6.45
CA PRO A 297 -15.20 -2.04 -6.35
C PRO A 297 -13.97 -1.14 -6.39
N TYR A 298 -14.11 0.06 -6.97
CA TYR A 298 -13.03 1.02 -7.11
C TYR A 298 -13.55 2.47 -7.06
N VAL A 299 -12.64 3.42 -6.85
CA VAL A 299 -12.93 4.86 -7.02
C VAL A 299 -12.52 5.28 -8.44
N PRO A 300 -13.43 5.79 -9.28
CA PRO A 300 -13.09 6.26 -10.62
C PRO A 300 -11.99 7.32 -10.59
N GLU A 301 -11.06 7.27 -11.55
CA GLU A 301 -9.91 8.19 -11.61
C GLU A 301 -10.33 9.66 -11.56
N HIS A 302 -11.37 10.04 -12.31
CA HIS A 302 -11.89 11.41 -12.35
C HIS A 302 -12.51 11.89 -11.02
N LEU A 303 -12.82 10.97 -10.09
CA LEU A 303 -13.32 11.29 -8.75
C LEU A 303 -12.24 11.21 -7.68
N ALA A 304 -11.05 10.71 -7.98
CA ALA A 304 -10.04 10.38 -6.97
C ALA A 304 -9.53 11.59 -6.18
N GLU A 305 -9.42 12.77 -6.81
CA GLU A 305 -9.07 14.02 -6.11
C GLU A 305 -10.21 14.47 -5.18
N GLY A 306 -11.45 14.39 -5.65
CA GLY A 306 -12.63 14.67 -4.83
C GLY A 306 -12.73 13.72 -3.63
N PHE A 307 -12.45 12.44 -3.86
CA PHE A 307 -12.39 11.42 -2.83
C PHE A 307 -11.29 11.73 -1.80
N PHE A 308 -10.09 12.11 -2.24
CA PHE A 308 -9.01 12.55 -1.33
C PHE A 308 -9.45 13.72 -0.45
N ASN A 309 -10.03 14.75 -1.06
CA ASN A 309 -10.49 15.94 -0.33
C ASN A 309 -11.56 15.56 0.71
N TRP A 310 -12.51 14.70 0.32
CA TRP A 310 -13.53 14.18 1.22
C TRP A 310 -12.94 13.34 2.36
N ILE A 311 -11.95 12.48 2.09
CA ILE A 311 -11.23 11.74 3.11
C ILE A 311 -10.57 12.71 4.10
N CYS A 312 -9.86 13.74 3.62
CA CYS A 312 -9.22 14.74 4.48
C CYS A 312 -10.23 15.53 5.34
N ASP A 313 -11.45 15.74 4.84
CA ASP A 313 -12.50 16.45 5.58
C ASP A 313 -13.27 15.53 6.55
N THR A 314 -13.40 14.24 6.23
CA THR A 314 -14.22 13.26 6.97
C THR A 314 -13.42 12.46 7.98
N PHE A 315 -12.24 11.99 7.60
CA PHE A 315 -11.35 11.20 8.45
C PHE A 315 -10.44 12.13 9.24
N ARG A 316 -10.76 12.27 10.52
CA ARG A 316 -9.93 12.81 11.61
C ARG A 316 -9.17 14.11 11.33
N GLY A 317 -9.84 15.22 11.65
CA GLY A 317 -9.22 16.39 12.30
C GLY A 317 -8.34 17.30 11.42
N ALA A 318 -7.85 18.40 11.99
CA ALA A 318 -7.12 19.44 11.26
C ALA A 318 -5.85 18.93 10.53
N SER A 319 -5.22 17.83 10.98
CA SER A 319 -3.98 17.27 10.41
C SER A 319 -4.13 16.84 8.94
N ALA A 320 -5.16 16.05 8.59
CA ALA A 320 -5.35 15.59 7.22
C ALA A 320 -5.65 16.76 6.25
N ARG A 321 -6.45 17.75 6.70
CA ARG A 321 -6.66 19.00 5.95
C ARG A 321 -5.37 19.77 5.74
N LEU A 322 -4.52 19.86 6.76
CA LEU A 322 -3.21 20.50 6.62
C LEU A 322 -2.31 19.74 5.63
N VAL A 323 -2.37 18.40 5.53
CA VAL A 323 -1.61 17.64 4.53
C VAL A 323 -2.09 18.00 3.12
N ARG A 324 -3.42 18.01 2.89
CA ARG A 324 -4.02 18.46 1.63
C ARG A 324 -3.55 19.88 1.28
N ASP A 325 -3.70 20.82 2.20
CA ASP A 325 -3.37 22.22 1.96
C ASP A 325 -1.85 22.41 1.72
N ALA A 326 -1.01 21.62 2.41
CA ALA A 326 0.42 21.60 2.20
C ALA A 326 0.80 20.99 0.84
N LEU A 327 0.17 19.91 0.38
CA LEU A 327 0.34 19.37 -0.98
C LEU A 327 0.10 20.47 -2.03
N HIS A 328 -1.02 21.19 -1.93
CA HIS A 328 -1.34 22.31 -2.81
C HIS A 328 -0.44 23.55 -2.61
N THR A 329 0.34 23.60 -1.54
CA THR A 329 1.33 24.67 -1.31
C THR A 329 2.66 24.33 -1.96
N PHE A 330 3.17 23.10 -1.75
CA PHE A 330 4.49 22.68 -2.19
C PHE A 330 4.56 22.21 -3.64
N PHE A 331 3.48 21.67 -4.19
CA PHE A 331 3.44 21.10 -5.55
C PHE A 331 2.50 21.90 -6.47
N HIS A 332 2.71 21.80 -7.79
CA HIS A 332 1.77 22.38 -8.75
C HIS A 332 0.58 21.44 -8.98
N ALA A 333 -0.63 22.00 -9.06
CA ALA A 333 -1.86 21.23 -9.27
C ALA A 333 -1.82 20.39 -10.56
N ASP A 334 -1.25 20.92 -11.65
CA ASP A 334 -1.09 20.20 -12.93
C ASP A 334 -0.07 19.05 -12.87
N ARG A 335 0.66 18.92 -11.75
CA ARG A 335 1.64 17.86 -11.50
C ARG A 335 1.18 16.83 -10.47
N MET A 336 -0.05 16.96 -9.96
CA MET A 336 -0.62 16.02 -8.99
C MET A 336 -1.58 15.05 -9.67
N SER A 337 -1.60 13.81 -9.20
CA SER A 337 -2.61 12.80 -9.53
C SER A 337 -3.00 12.06 -8.26
N PHE A 338 -4.23 11.57 -8.18
CA PHE A 338 -4.79 10.97 -6.98
C PHE A 338 -5.32 9.58 -7.29
N HIS A 339 -5.12 8.64 -6.38
CA HIS A 339 -5.44 7.23 -6.58
C HIS A 339 -5.93 6.60 -5.28
N ALA A 340 -7.12 5.98 -5.29
CA ALA A 340 -7.52 5.13 -4.17
C ALA A 340 -6.85 3.76 -4.33
N SER A 341 -5.92 3.41 -3.44
CA SER A 341 -5.03 2.27 -3.62
C SER A 341 -5.20 1.23 -2.51
N SER A 342 -5.07 -0.03 -2.90
CA SER A 342 -5.02 -1.16 -1.98
C SER A 342 -3.92 -2.13 -2.42
N ALA A 343 -2.99 -2.44 -1.51
CA ALA A 343 -1.91 -3.37 -1.80
C ALA A 343 -2.35 -4.85 -1.76
N ILE A 344 -3.41 -5.16 -1.00
CA ILE A 344 -3.90 -6.54 -0.85
C ILE A 344 -5.26 -6.78 -1.53
N GLY A 345 -5.96 -5.72 -1.90
CA GLY A 345 -7.29 -5.80 -2.50
C GLY A 345 -8.38 -6.28 -1.55
N PHE A 346 -9.54 -6.53 -2.15
CA PHE A 346 -10.67 -7.14 -1.46
C PHE A 346 -10.61 -8.66 -1.54
N ARG A 347 -11.17 -9.29 -0.51
CA ARG A 347 -11.42 -10.73 -0.50
C ARG A 347 -12.43 -11.08 -1.57
N LEU A 348 -12.14 -12.16 -2.30
CA LEU A 348 -13.05 -12.77 -3.25
C LEU A 348 -13.60 -14.08 -2.69
N ASN A 349 -14.83 -14.41 -3.06
CA ASN A 349 -15.44 -15.70 -2.75
C ASN A 349 -14.82 -16.83 -3.62
N PRO A 350 -15.15 -18.11 -3.37
CA PRO A 350 -14.63 -19.23 -4.17
C PRO A 350 -14.93 -19.18 -5.68
N TYR A 351 -15.87 -18.33 -6.10
CA TYR A 351 -16.21 -18.10 -7.51
C TYR A 351 -15.49 -16.87 -8.10
N ASN A 352 -14.47 -16.34 -7.40
CA ASN A 352 -13.75 -15.12 -7.77
C ASN A 352 -14.63 -13.87 -7.88
N GLN A 353 -15.73 -13.82 -7.12
CA GLN A 353 -16.62 -12.68 -7.07
C GLN A 353 -16.47 -11.94 -5.75
N TRP A 354 -16.51 -10.62 -5.82
CA TRP A 354 -16.57 -9.76 -4.65
C TRP A 354 -17.93 -9.85 -3.96
N ASP A 355 -17.95 -9.98 -2.63
CA ASP A 355 -19.15 -10.02 -1.80
C ASP A 355 -19.05 -9.00 -0.66
N TYR A 356 -19.98 -8.02 -0.66
CA TYR A 356 -20.06 -6.97 0.36
C TYR A 356 -20.19 -7.50 1.81
N ARG A 357 -20.66 -8.73 2.01
CA ARG A 357 -20.80 -9.32 3.35
C ARG A 357 -19.47 -9.85 3.91
N SER A 358 -18.48 -10.06 3.06
CA SER A 358 -17.19 -10.68 3.43
C SER A 358 -16.07 -10.22 2.49
N TYR A 359 -15.87 -8.91 2.39
CA TYR A 359 -14.88 -8.31 1.47
C TYR A 359 -13.52 -8.02 2.11
N ALA A 360 -13.42 -7.96 3.44
CA ALA A 360 -12.16 -7.67 4.11
C ALA A 360 -11.15 -8.80 3.84
N ASN A 361 -9.98 -8.45 3.30
CA ASN A 361 -8.94 -9.42 2.95
C ASN A 361 -7.89 -9.60 4.06
N VAL A 362 -8.25 -9.23 5.28
CA VAL A 362 -7.42 -9.35 6.47
C VAL A 362 -8.22 -10.06 7.55
N GLU A 363 -7.59 -11.00 8.24
CA GLU A 363 -8.12 -11.65 9.43
C GLU A 363 -7.15 -11.48 10.60
N PRO A 364 -7.65 -11.21 11.82
CA PRO A 364 -6.83 -11.16 13.01
C PRO A 364 -6.34 -12.58 13.36
N VAL A 365 -5.04 -12.73 13.61
CA VAL A 365 -4.41 -14.00 14.01
C VAL A 365 -3.48 -13.73 15.19
N GLY A 366 -3.91 -14.08 16.39
CA GLY A 366 -3.19 -13.75 17.63
C GLY A 366 -3.09 -12.23 17.83
N ASP A 367 -1.88 -11.73 18.05
CA ASP A 367 -1.58 -10.29 18.19
C ASP A 367 -1.32 -9.59 16.85
N GLY A 368 -1.45 -10.31 15.72
CA GLY A 368 -1.14 -9.80 14.38
C GLY A 368 -2.30 -9.92 13.41
N GLU A 369 -2.03 -9.51 12.17
CA GLU A 369 -2.95 -9.59 11.04
C GLU A 369 -2.37 -10.52 9.97
N ARG A 370 -3.25 -11.26 9.30
CA ARG A 370 -2.91 -12.14 8.19
C ARG A 370 -3.78 -11.82 6.99
N ILE A 371 -3.24 -11.96 5.78
CA ILE A 371 -4.03 -11.90 4.55
C ILE A 371 -4.95 -13.13 4.52
N CYS A 372 -6.22 -12.92 4.16
CA CYS A 372 -7.20 -14.01 4.09
C CYS A 372 -6.83 -15.06 3.03
N SER A 373 -7.67 -16.09 2.91
CA SER A 373 -7.41 -17.21 2.01
C SER A 373 -7.44 -16.90 0.52
N SER A 374 -8.07 -15.81 0.11
CA SER A 374 -8.00 -15.32 -1.27
C SER A 374 -6.65 -14.68 -1.55
N PRO A 375 -6.04 -14.93 -2.72
CA PRO A 375 -4.81 -14.25 -3.09
C PRO A 375 -5.00 -12.73 -3.11
N PRO A 376 -3.94 -11.95 -2.81
CA PRO A 376 -3.98 -10.49 -2.93
C PRO A 376 -4.46 -10.05 -4.31
N MET A 377 -5.32 -9.04 -4.39
CA MET A 377 -5.84 -8.46 -5.63
C MET A 377 -5.58 -6.95 -5.66
N PRO A 378 -4.33 -6.49 -5.85
CA PRO A 378 -3.99 -5.08 -5.68
C PRO A 378 -4.79 -4.15 -6.59
N ILE A 379 -5.11 -2.96 -6.10
CA ILE A 379 -5.90 -1.93 -6.78
C ILE A 379 -5.07 -0.65 -6.84
N ASN A 380 -4.90 -0.06 -8.03
CA ASN A 380 -4.18 1.20 -8.23
C ASN A 380 -2.77 1.21 -7.60
N VAL A 381 -1.99 0.14 -7.87
CA VAL A 381 -0.61 -0.01 -7.40
C VAL A 381 0.39 0.25 -8.54
N ILE A 382 0.03 -0.12 -9.78
CA ILE A 382 0.87 0.10 -10.98
C ILE A 382 0.48 1.41 -11.67
N GLU A 383 -0.81 1.72 -11.67
CA GLU A 383 -1.44 2.85 -12.32
C GLU A 383 -0.80 4.20 -11.94
N PRO A 384 -0.48 4.48 -10.66
CA PRO A 384 0.25 5.69 -10.28
C PRO A 384 1.61 5.83 -10.98
N LEU A 385 2.36 4.73 -11.17
CA LEU A 385 3.66 4.73 -11.84
C LEU A 385 3.53 5.00 -13.33
N VAL A 386 2.53 4.41 -13.98
CA VAL A 386 2.26 4.61 -15.41
C VAL A 386 1.93 6.07 -15.67
N VAL A 387 1.04 6.66 -14.87
CA VAL A 387 0.67 8.09 -14.97
C VAL A 387 1.88 9.00 -14.75
N LEU A 388 2.75 8.68 -13.77
CA LEU A 388 3.97 9.44 -13.53
C LEU A 388 4.94 9.37 -14.73
N GLU A 389 5.16 8.17 -15.29
CA GLU A 389 6.02 7.96 -16.46
C GLU A 389 5.53 8.79 -17.66
N GLU A 390 4.24 8.70 -17.98
CA GLU A 390 3.65 9.39 -19.12
C GLU A 390 3.80 10.91 -19.00
N ARG A 391 3.53 11.46 -17.81
CA ARG A 391 3.68 12.89 -17.52
C ARG A 391 5.12 13.34 -17.57
N LEU A 392 6.05 12.53 -17.05
CA LEU A 392 7.48 12.82 -17.06
C LEU A 392 8.04 12.81 -18.49
N ARG A 393 7.63 11.84 -19.31
CA ARG A 393 7.99 11.79 -20.73
C ARG A 393 7.40 12.96 -21.52
N GLY A 394 6.13 13.27 -21.29
CA GLY A 394 5.44 14.41 -21.90
C GLY A 394 6.10 15.75 -21.57
N GLY A 395 6.48 15.96 -20.30
CA GLY A 395 7.21 17.14 -19.86
C GLY A 395 8.60 17.27 -20.48
N LYS A 396 9.35 16.16 -20.59
CA LYS A 396 10.67 16.12 -21.24
C LYS A 396 10.57 16.45 -22.74
N ALA A 397 9.55 15.95 -23.44
CA ALA A 397 9.32 16.25 -24.85
C ALA A 397 8.96 17.73 -25.10
N ALA A 398 8.11 18.32 -24.26
CA ALA A 398 7.76 19.75 -24.36
C ALA A 398 8.99 20.67 -24.12
N LYS A 399 9.89 20.28 -23.20
CA LYS A 399 11.13 21.04 -22.92
C LYS A 399 12.13 20.98 -24.09
N ARG A 400 12.24 19.84 -24.79
CA ARG A 400 13.11 19.71 -25.98
C ARG A 400 12.62 20.50 -27.19
N ARG A 401 11.32 20.77 -27.31
CA ARG A 401 10.74 21.58 -28.40
C ARG A 401 10.88 23.10 -28.21
N ARG A 402 11.20 23.55 -27.00
CA ARG A 402 11.35 24.98 -26.64
C ARG A 402 12.82 25.43 -26.57
N ARG A 403 13.76 24.50 -26.69
CA ARG A 403 15.18 24.75 -26.91
C ARG A 403 15.46 24.54 -28.39
#